data_AF-A0A7K1L3B7-F1
#
_entry.id   AF-A0A7K1L3B7-F1
#
_cell.length_a   1.000
_cell.length_b   1.000
_cell.length_c   1.000
_cell.angle_alpha   90.00
_cell.angle_beta   90.00
_cell.angle_gamma   90.00
#
_symmetry.space_group_name_H-M   'P 1'
#
loop_
_entity.id
_entity.type
_entity.pdbx_description
1 polymer ?
#
loop_
_entity_poly.entity_id
_entity_poly.type
_entity_poly.pdbx_seq_one_letter_code
_entity_poly.pdbx_strand_id
1 'polypeptide(L)'
;MSDSGALPSTGGQDARDRFAERLRRLRAEAGNPSFRVMAAKSRSVSHATLHEAAKGTRFPSWTTTQAFVEACGGDVEEWREHWCAALGSDAVASGAPAAAVPGSGAEEDGDESAVVPTPGPARRRRRRVIAIVAGCGALGGAGVGVSLLLASGGQPEPKVGAEARKTTVSTAPLFSGDASAFVGDVTIPDGTVVRTGQRFIKTWELKNAGAVHWHGRFLQRAALPADNGTCLTPAKVPIPDTGPGARVRISVPVTAPAAPGSCWVAWKMVDGEGRQLFPSARPVYFVVNVVR
;
A
#
# COMPACT_ATOMS: atom_id res chain seq x y z
N MET A 1 -1.84 49.31 -6.37
CA MET A 1 -2.15 49.32 -4.92
C MET A 1 -3.63 49.03 -4.80
N SER A 2 -4.08 47.88 -4.30
CA SER A 2 -3.34 46.76 -3.67
C SER A 2 -4.06 45.44 -4.02
N ASP A 3 -3.32 44.41 -4.39
CA ASP A 3 -3.08 43.22 -3.55
C ASP A 3 -4.21 42.18 -3.63
N SER A 4 -4.02 41.19 -4.53
CA SER A 4 -4.79 39.95 -4.56
C SER A 4 -3.92 38.84 -4.00
N GLY A 5 -3.91 38.73 -2.67
CA GLY A 5 -3.21 37.65 -1.97
C GLY A 5 -3.79 36.29 -2.32
N ALA A 6 -3.08 35.53 -3.17
CA ALA A 6 -3.35 34.12 -3.37
C ALA A 6 -3.03 33.37 -2.08
N LEU A 7 -4.07 32.94 -1.35
CA LEU A 7 -3.88 32.05 -0.19
C LEU A 7 -3.17 30.77 -0.65
N PRO A 8 -2.07 30.35 0.00
CA PRO A 8 -1.29 29.22 -0.50
C PRO A 8 -2.05 27.89 -0.38
N SER A 9 -1.49 26.86 -1.00
CA SER A 9 -1.86 25.45 -0.85
C SER A 9 -1.53 24.87 0.54
N THR A 10 -1.71 25.67 1.60
CA THR A 10 -1.19 25.44 2.96
C THR A 10 -1.62 24.10 3.50
N GLY A 11 -2.89 23.70 3.33
CA GLY A 11 -3.40 22.42 3.84
C GLY A 11 -2.66 21.17 3.37
N GLY A 12 -2.12 21.16 2.14
CA GLY A 12 -1.31 20.05 1.63
C GLY A 12 0.15 20.06 2.12
N GLN A 13 0.67 21.24 2.45
CA GLN A 13 1.95 21.37 3.15
C GLN A 13 1.78 20.92 4.62
N ASP A 14 0.74 21.40 5.30
CA ASP A 14 0.38 21.07 6.68
C ASP A 14 0.15 19.58 6.90
N ALA A 15 -0.47 18.87 5.95
CA ALA A 15 -0.67 17.42 6.04
C ALA A 15 0.66 16.65 5.96
N ARG A 16 1.59 17.10 5.10
CA ARG A 16 2.94 16.51 4.96
C ARG A 16 3.78 16.78 6.20
N ASP A 17 3.75 18.00 6.70
CA ASP A 17 4.53 18.40 7.87
C ASP A 17 4.02 17.71 9.14
N ARG A 18 2.69 17.58 9.31
CA ARG A 18 2.07 16.75 10.36
C ARG A 18 2.46 15.27 10.23
N PHE A 19 2.46 14.69 9.02
CA PHE A 19 2.85 13.28 8.85
C PHE A 19 4.34 13.05 9.14
N ALA A 20 5.20 13.95 8.67
CA ALA A 20 6.64 13.92 8.97
C ALA A 20 6.92 14.12 10.46
N GLU A 21 6.17 14.98 11.16
CA GLU A 21 6.24 15.13 12.61
C GLU A 21 5.88 13.84 13.34
N ARG A 22 4.82 13.15 12.91
CA ARG A 22 4.47 11.83 13.48
C ARG A 22 5.62 10.84 13.30
N LEU A 23 6.24 10.76 12.10
CA LEU A 23 7.41 9.90 11.88
C LEU A 23 8.60 10.27 12.78
N ARG A 24 8.87 11.57 12.96
CA ARG A 24 9.90 12.05 13.91
C ARG A 24 9.58 11.60 15.35
N ARG A 25 8.31 11.67 15.78
CA ARG A 25 7.86 11.22 17.10
C ARG A 25 8.06 9.72 17.30
N LEU A 26 7.61 8.88 16.36
CA LEU A 26 7.82 7.42 16.41
C LEU A 26 9.32 7.07 16.53
N ARG A 27 10.16 7.78 15.78
CA ARG A 27 11.62 7.59 15.84
C ARG A 27 12.19 7.99 17.20
N ALA A 28 11.66 9.03 17.84
CA ALA A 28 12.04 9.44 19.18
C ALA A 28 11.62 8.39 20.24
N GLU A 29 10.38 7.91 20.18
CA GLU A 29 9.83 6.85 21.04
C GLU A 29 10.65 5.54 20.92
N ALA A 30 11.13 5.22 19.72
CA ALA A 30 12.02 4.09 19.45
C ALA A 30 13.50 4.29 19.86
N GLY A 31 13.84 5.35 20.61
CA GLY A 31 15.21 5.64 21.07
C GLY A 31 16.12 6.32 20.03
N ASN A 32 15.53 7.02 19.06
CA ASN A 32 16.24 7.76 18.00
C ASN A 32 17.29 6.96 17.20
N PRO A 33 16.95 5.76 16.66
CA PRO A 33 17.87 5.01 15.80
C PRO A 33 18.35 5.88 14.63
N SER A 34 19.63 5.79 14.26
CA SER A 34 20.13 6.56 13.12
C SER A 34 19.49 6.07 11.81
N PHE A 35 19.27 6.96 10.84
CA PHE A 35 18.74 6.55 9.54
C PHE A 35 19.64 5.52 8.83
N ARG A 36 20.93 5.36 9.21
CA ARG A 36 21.83 4.32 8.70
C ARG A 36 21.47 2.96 9.28
N VAL A 37 21.20 2.89 10.59
CA VAL A 37 20.71 1.68 11.26
C VAL A 37 19.33 1.29 10.74
N MET A 38 18.44 2.26 10.53
CA MET A 38 17.11 2.00 9.95
C MET A 38 17.21 1.48 8.51
N ALA A 39 18.02 2.11 7.66
CA ALA A 39 18.24 1.65 6.28
C ALA A 39 18.89 0.26 6.23
N ALA A 40 19.78 -0.09 7.17
CA ALA A 40 20.38 -1.42 7.26
C ALA A 40 19.40 -2.53 7.68
N LYS A 41 18.30 -2.17 8.38
CA LYS A 41 17.17 -3.09 8.63
C LYS A 41 16.25 -3.22 7.42
N SER A 42 16.14 -2.18 6.59
CA SER A 42 15.38 -2.19 5.34
C SER A 42 16.11 -2.97 4.24
N ARG A 43 15.35 -3.60 3.35
CA ARG A 43 15.87 -4.24 2.13
C ARG A 43 15.79 -3.36 0.88
N SER A 44 15.14 -2.19 0.99
CA SER A 44 14.69 -1.43 -0.18
C SER A 44 14.73 0.10 -0.04
N VAL A 45 15.00 0.65 1.16
CA VAL A 45 14.89 2.09 1.42
C VAL A 45 16.22 2.66 1.92
N SER A 46 16.72 3.72 1.27
CA SER A 46 18.00 4.34 1.62
C SER A 46 17.91 5.26 2.86
N HIS A 47 19.05 5.51 3.50
CA HIS A 47 19.20 6.52 4.55
C HIS A 47 18.62 7.88 4.14
N ALA A 48 18.97 8.36 2.94
CA ALA A 48 18.54 9.66 2.45
C ALA A 48 17.02 9.70 2.28
N THR A 49 16.41 8.62 1.78
CA THR A 49 14.95 8.50 1.65
C THR A 49 14.24 8.56 3.01
N LEU A 50 14.77 7.89 4.03
CA LEU A 50 14.24 7.95 5.40
C LEU A 50 14.43 9.33 6.05
N HIS A 51 15.54 10.00 5.75
CA HIS A 51 15.82 11.37 6.20
C HIS A 51 14.82 12.36 5.60
N GLU A 52 14.61 12.36 4.28
CA GLU A 52 13.65 13.26 3.63
C GLU A 52 12.20 13.00 4.08
N ALA A 53 11.83 11.74 4.30
CA ALA A 53 10.54 11.36 4.89
C ALA A 53 10.33 11.95 6.29
N ALA A 54 11.36 11.91 7.15
CA ALA A 54 11.32 12.54 8.48
C ALA A 54 11.42 14.06 8.43
N LYS A 55 11.99 14.64 7.37
CA LYS A 55 12.14 16.09 7.20
C LYS A 55 10.85 16.76 6.72
N GLY A 56 10.01 16.05 5.96
CA GLY A 56 8.75 16.59 5.39
C GLY A 56 8.91 17.22 4.01
N THR A 57 10.12 17.25 3.45
CA THR A 57 10.41 17.73 2.08
C THR A 57 9.64 16.96 1.00
N ARG A 58 9.27 15.71 1.28
CA ARG A 58 8.38 14.89 0.46
C ARG A 58 7.47 14.04 1.34
N PHE A 59 6.21 13.89 0.95
CA PHE A 59 5.39 12.83 1.51
C PHE A 59 6.00 11.44 1.18
N PRO A 60 6.22 10.57 2.17
CA PRO A 60 6.86 9.27 1.93
C PRO A 60 5.93 8.31 1.18
N SER A 61 6.53 7.43 0.35
CA SER A 61 5.80 6.28 -0.19
C SER A 61 5.45 5.28 0.91
N TRP A 62 4.42 4.44 0.70
CA TRP A 62 4.06 3.40 1.66
C TRP A 62 5.24 2.50 2.02
N THR A 63 6.06 2.09 1.05
CA THR A 63 7.30 1.31 1.27
C THR A 63 8.30 2.04 2.17
N THR A 64 8.41 3.37 2.05
CA THR A 64 9.25 4.20 2.93
C THR A 64 8.69 4.24 4.35
N THR A 65 7.38 4.48 4.48
CA THR A 65 6.67 4.48 5.77
C THR A 65 6.77 3.12 6.47
N GLN A 66 6.48 2.02 5.78
CA GLN A 66 6.60 0.66 6.31
C GLN A 66 8.03 0.38 6.82
N ALA A 67 9.06 0.65 6.00
CA ALA A 67 10.44 0.44 6.41
C ALA A 67 10.87 1.31 7.61
N PHE A 68 10.33 2.53 7.70
CA PHE A 68 10.55 3.42 8.84
C PHE A 68 9.92 2.87 10.12
N VAL A 69 8.66 2.45 10.03
CA VAL A 69 7.86 1.93 11.15
C VAL A 69 8.42 0.60 11.66
N GLU A 70 8.75 -0.34 10.76
CA GLU A 70 9.42 -1.61 11.10
C GLU A 70 10.79 -1.38 11.76
N ALA A 71 11.58 -0.40 11.29
CA ALA A 71 12.88 -0.11 11.87
C ALA A 71 12.80 0.48 13.30
N CYS A 72 11.71 1.18 13.59
CA CYS A 72 11.35 1.75 14.90
C CYS A 72 10.52 0.79 15.78
N GLY A 73 9.98 -0.32 15.25
CA GLY A 73 9.16 -1.28 15.99
C GLY A 73 7.71 -0.87 16.23
N GLY A 74 7.15 0.04 15.42
CA GLY A 74 5.73 0.43 15.49
C GLY A 74 4.80 -0.56 14.77
N ASP A 75 3.48 -0.42 14.99
CA ASP A 75 2.46 -1.21 14.29
C ASP A 75 2.33 -0.76 12.83
N VAL A 76 2.61 -1.67 11.89
CA VAL A 76 2.58 -1.37 10.45
C VAL A 76 1.17 -1.10 9.94
N GLU A 77 0.12 -1.73 10.47
CA GLU A 77 -1.23 -1.55 9.93
C GLU A 77 -1.88 -0.27 10.49
N GLU A 78 -1.66 0.05 11.78
CA GLU A 78 -2.05 1.36 12.35
C GLU A 78 -1.41 2.52 11.56
N TRP A 79 -0.11 2.42 11.28
CA TRP A 79 0.60 3.42 10.50
C TRP A 79 0.16 3.51 9.04
N ARG A 80 -0.46 2.46 8.50
CA ARG A 80 -1.05 2.47 7.16
C ARG A 80 -2.34 3.29 7.13
N GLU A 81 -3.20 3.15 8.14
CA GLU A 81 -4.40 4.00 8.27
C GLU A 81 -4.01 5.48 8.38
N HIS A 82 -3.01 5.78 9.21
CA HIS A 82 -2.49 7.15 9.37
C HIS A 82 -1.86 7.72 8.10
N TRP A 83 -1.18 6.89 7.31
CA TRP A 83 -0.60 7.27 6.01
C TRP A 83 -1.70 7.55 4.98
N CYS A 84 -2.76 6.73 4.92
CA CYS A 84 -3.93 6.97 4.08
C CYS A 84 -4.71 8.24 4.50
N ALA A 85 -4.88 8.47 5.80
CA ALA A 85 -5.59 9.65 6.32
C ALA A 85 -4.86 10.97 6.01
N ALA A 86 -3.51 10.96 6.06
CA ALA A 86 -2.71 12.11 5.68
C ALA A 86 -2.82 12.43 4.17
N LEU A 87 -2.82 11.41 3.29
CA LEU A 87 -3.09 11.60 1.86
C LEU A 87 -4.51 12.15 1.58
N GLY A 88 -5.51 11.73 2.35
CA GLY A 88 -6.89 12.22 2.21
C GLY A 88 -7.06 13.69 2.60
N SER A 89 -6.15 14.26 3.38
CA SER A 89 -6.24 15.64 3.87
C SER A 89 -5.83 16.69 2.83
N ASP A 90 -4.97 16.34 1.86
CA ASP A 90 -4.53 17.25 0.77
C ASP A 90 -5.69 17.64 -0.17
N ALA A 91 -6.68 16.75 -0.37
CA ALA A 91 -7.70 16.89 -1.42
C ALA A 91 -8.89 17.80 -1.02
N VAL A 92 -9.17 17.96 0.27
CA VAL A 92 -10.38 18.67 0.76
C VAL A 92 -10.17 20.20 0.77
N ALA A 93 -8.93 20.67 0.65
CA ALA A 93 -8.58 22.09 0.79
C ALA A 93 -8.62 22.93 -0.52
N SER A 94 -8.89 22.33 -1.68
CA SER A 94 -8.71 23.00 -2.99
C SER A 94 -9.91 22.86 -3.93
N GLY A 95 -10.98 23.61 -3.67
CA GLY A 95 -12.20 23.62 -4.48
C GLY A 95 -12.25 24.72 -5.55
N ALA A 96 -11.96 24.34 -6.81
CA ALA A 96 -12.33 25.01 -8.08
C ALA A 96 -11.85 26.46 -8.36
N PRO A 97 -11.95 26.94 -9.63
CA PRO A 97 -11.58 26.29 -10.88
C PRO A 97 -10.44 27.04 -11.63
N ALA A 98 -9.81 26.38 -12.60
CA ALA A 98 -8.69 26.94 -13.36
C ALA A 98 -9.13 27.92 -14.46
N ALA A 99 -8.34 29.00 -14.68
CA ALA A 99 -8.44 29.87 -15.84
C ALA A 99 -7.05 30.40 -16.28
N ALA A 100 -6.79 30.31 -17.59
CA ALA A 100 -5.88 31.10 -18.45
C ALA A 100 -4.39 31.35 -18.02
N VAL A 101 -3.33 30.91 -18.74
CA VAL A 101 -2.87 31.25 -20.15
C VAL A 101 -2.21 32.65 -20.23
N PRO A 102 -1.07 32.88 -20.92
CA PRO A 102 0.02 31.98 -21.41
C PRO A 102 1.48 32.53 -21.32
N GLY A 103 2.45 31.75 -21.84
CA GLY A 103 3.72 32.23 -22.43
C GLY A 103 4.95 32.25 -21.51
N SER A 104 6.19 32.20 -22.02
CA SER A 104 6.72 31.91 -23.37
C SER A 104 8.25 31.71 -23.30
N GLY A 105 8.86 30.90 -24.17
CA GLY A 105 10.27 31.08 -24.57
C GLY A 105 11.25 29.91 -24.33
N ALA A 106 11.79 29.41 -25.46
CA ALA A 106 13.09 28.72 -25.69
C ALA A 106 13.35 27.34 -24.99
N GLU A 107 13.88 26.27 -25.62
CA GLU A 107 15.04 26.15 -26.57
C GLU A 107 16.36 26.57 -25.88
N GLU A 108 17.55 25.96 -25.96
CA GLU A 108 18.25 24.83 -26.64
C GLU A 108 19.27 24.25 -25.61
N ASP A 109 20.11 23.24 -25.85
CA ASP A 109 20.00 21.90 -26.48
C ASP A 109 21.34 21.14 -26.20
N GLY A 110 21.48 19.87 -26.60
CA GLY A 110 22.75 19.09 -26.57
C GLY A 110 22.96 18.28 -25.28
N ASP A 111 23.17 16.95 -25.21
CA ASP A 111 23.79 15.91 -26.08
C ASP A 111 25.08 15.34 -25.44
N GLU A 112 25.34 14.05 -25.73
CA GLU A 112 26.54 13.23 -25.48
C GLU A 112 27.17 13.17 -24.07
N SER A 113 27.52 12.01 -23.49
CA SER A 113 28.04 10.80 -24.14
C SER A 113 28.03 9.58 -23.19
N ALA A 114 28.29 8.39 -23.72
CA ALA A 114 28.18 7.10 -23.02
C ALA A 114 29.53 6.40 -22.82
N VAL A 115 29.74 5.72 -21.67
CA VAL A 115 30.81 4.70 -21.50
C VAL A 115 30.39 3.54 -20.58
N VAL A 116 30.47 2.33 -21.11
CA VAL A 116 30.37 0.96 -20.49
C VAL A 116 31.22 0.06 -21.43
N PRO A 117 32.07 -0.93 -21.02
CA PRO A 117 31.78 -2.05 -20.10
C PRO A 117 32.88 -2.59 -19.12
N THR A 118 32.41 -3.35 -18.10
CA THR A 118 32.83 -4.65 -17.44
C THR A 118 34.21 -5.35 -17.71
N PRO A 119 34.61 -6.50 -17.05
CA PRO A 119 34.02 -7.30 -15.93
C PRO A 119 34.94 -7.96 -14.84
N GLY A 120 34.32 -8.42 -13.73
CA GLY A 120 34.66 -9.68 -12.99
C GLY A 120 35.87 -9.68 -12.02
N PRO A 121 36.08 -10.75 -11.19
CA PRO A 121 35.42 -12.07 -11.17
C PRO A 121 34.80 -12.50 -9.81
N ALA A 122 34.31 -13.75 -9.72
CA ALA A 122 33.49 -14.29 -8.62
C ALA A 122 34.20 -15.22 -7.62
N ARG A 123 33.62 -15.47 -6.43
CA ARG A 123 33.91 -16.71 -5.66
C ARG A 123 32.82 -17.24 -4.70
N ARG A 124 32.43 -18.50 -4.98
CA ARG A 124 31.99 -19.62 -4.10
C ARG A 124 30.88 -19.46 -3.03
N ARG A 125 29.79 -20.19 -3.30
CA ARG A 125 28.92 -20.87 -2.31
C ARG A 125 29.69 -21.72 -1.28
N ARG A 126 29.13 -21.85 -0.07
CA ARG A 126 29.17 -23.10 0.72
C ARG A 126 27.76 -23.47 1.20
N ARG A 127 27.44 -24.77 1.19
CA ARG A 127 26.20 -25.38 1.72
C ARG A 127 26.50 -26.08 3.06
N ARG A 128 25.61 -25.94 4.05
CA ARG A 128 25.29 -26.87 5.17
C ARG A 128 23.83 -26.55 5.52
N VAL A 129 22.81 -27.42 5.37
CA VAL A 129 22.56 -28.79 5.86
C VAL A 129 22.29 -28.86 7.37
N ILE A 130 21.00 -28.82 7.70
CA ILE A 130 20.22 -29.55 8.71
C ILE A 130 20.77 -29.68 10.14
N ALA A 131 19.96 -29.22 11.10
CA ALA A 131 19.67 -29.95 12.35
C ALA A 131 18.23 -29.63 12.80
N ILE A 132 17.38 -30.66 12.90
CA ILE A 132 16.09 -30.59 13.61
C ILE A 132 16.37 -31.04 15.05
N VAL A 133 15.81 -30.33 16.04
CA VAL A 133 15.69 -30.85 17.41
C VAL A 133 14.24 -30.75 17.81
N ALA A 134 13.58 -31.90 17.92
CA ALA A 134 12.34 -32.04 18.68
C ALA A 134 12.71 -32.31 20.14
N GLY A 135 12.00 -31.66 21.07
CA GLY A 135 12.14 -31.87 22.51
C GLY A 135 10.78 -32.06 23.15
N CYS A 136 10.57 -33.19 23.81
CA CYS A 136 9.30 -33.56 24.44
C CYS A 136 9.21 -33.13 25.91
N GLY A 137 7.99 -32.81 26.35
CA GLY A 137 7.52 -32.79 27.74
C GLY A 137 6.00 -32.51 27.70
N ALA A 138 5.05 -33.35 28.14
CA ALA A 138 4.93 -34.12 29.39
C ALA A 138 4.90 -33.20 30.62
N LEU A 139 3.91 -33.17 31.53
CA LEU A 139 2.61 -33.85 31.72
C LEU A 139 1.67 -32.82 32.40
N GLY A 140 0.34 -32.82 32.22
CA GLY A 140 -0.59 -33.64 33.00
C GLY A 140 -1.53 -32.75 33.84
N GLY A 141 -2.75 -33.22 34.17
CA GLY A 141 -3.70 -32.47 35.01
C GLY A 141 -5.17 -32.61 34.58
N ALA A 142 -5.80 -33.73 34.96
CA ALA A 142 -7.24 -33.90 34.79
C ALA A 142 -8.00 -33.26 35.97
N GLY A 143 -9.13 -32.59 35.69
CA GLY A 143 -10.02 -32.02 36.70
C GLY A 143 -11.47 -32.16 36.28
N VAL A 144 -12.10 -33.28 36.67
CA VAL A 144 -13.54 -33.52 36.44
C VAL A 144 -14.34 -32.77 37.49
N GLY A 145 -15.20 -31.84 37.06
CA GLY A 145 -16.14 -31.11 37.92
C GLY A 145 -17.57 -31.26 37.42
N VAL A 146 -18.23 -32.35 37.77
CA VAL A 146 -19.66 -32.54 37.52
C VAL A 146 -20.45 -31.85 38.63
N SER A 147 -21.18 -30.80 38.28
CA SER A 147 -22.20 -30.18 39.16
C SER A 147 -23.47 -29.92 38.38
N LEU A 148 -24.42 -30.85 38.50
CA LEU A 148 -25.82 -30.70 38.08
C LEU A 148 -26.64 -30.22 39.27
N LEU A 149 -27.31 -29.08 39.16
CA LEU A 149 -28.50 -28.77 39.95
C LEU A 149 -29.52 -27.99 39.11
N LEU A 150 -30.68 -28.61 38.96
CA LEU A 150 -31.95 -28.03 38.53
C LEU A 150 -32.49 -27.11 39.66
N ALA A 151 -33.42 -26.17 39.49
CA ALA A 151 -33.98 -25.44 38.36
C ALA A 151 -34.88 -24.33 38.95
N SER A 152 -35.20 -23.25 38.22
CA SER A 152 -36.52 -22.61 38.30
C SER A 152 -36.74 -21.65 37.13
N GLY A 153 -38.01 -21.44 36.77
CA GLY A 153 -38.40 -20.74 35.55
C GLY A 153 -38.43 -19.21 35.66
N GLY A 154 -38.43 -18.57 34.49
CA GLY A 154 -38.60 -17.13 34.32
C GLY A 154 -38.28 -16.74 32.88
N GLN A 155 -39.27 -16.79 31.98
CA GLN A 155 -39.14 -16.16 30.66
C GLN A 155 -39.25 -14.63 30.82
N PRO A 156 -38.30 -13.85 30.30
CA PRO A 156 -38.54 -12.47 29.90
C PRO A 156 -39.03 -12.43 28.45
N GLU A 157 -39.91 -11.48 28.17
CA GLU A 157 -40.51 -11.24 26.85
C GLU A 157 -39.50 -10.89 25.75
N PRO A 158 -39.81 -11.12 24.46
CA PRO A 158 -38.94 -10.77 23.35
C PRO A 158 -38.89 -9.25 23.17
N LYS A 159 -37.94 -8.60 23.84
CA LYS A 159 -37.53 -7.24 23.45
C LYS A 159 -36.91 -7.33 22.06
N VAL A 160 -37.58 -6.73 21.07
CA VAL A 160 -37.02 -6.47 19.74
C VAL A 160 -35.88 -5.47 19.89
N GLY A 161 -34.72 -5.98 20.28
CA GLY A 161 -33.47 -5.26 20.18
C GLY A 161 -33.16 -5.10 18.70
N ALA A 162 -33.07 -3.84 18.25
CA ALA A 162 -32.40 -3.54 17.01
C ALA A 162 -30.92 -3.87 17.20
N GLU A 163 -30.54 -5.13 17.01
CA GLU A 163 -29.14 -5.51 16.87
C GLU A 163 -28.59 -4.76 15.67
N ALA A 164 -27.86 -3.68 15.97
CA ALA A 164 -26.98 -3.03 15.02
C ALA A 164 -26.06 -4.12 14.47
N ARG A 165 -26.35 -4.58 13.25
CA ARG A 165 -25.66 -5.65 12.56
C ARG A 165 -24.19 -5.26 12.45
N LYS A 166 -23.37 -5.69 13.42
CA LYS A 166 -21.92 -5.65 13.33
C LYS A 166 -21.55 -6.52 12.14
N THR A 167 -21.37 -5.87 10.99
CA THR A 167 -20.90 -6.52 9.77
C THR A 167 -19.50 -7.04 10.06
N THR A 168 -19.44 -8.31 10.47
CA THR A 168 -18.21 -9.06 10.60
C THR A 168 -17.60 -9.16 9.20
N VAL A 169 -16.64 -8.29 8.92
CA VAL A 169 -15.88 -8.30 7.67
C VAL A 169 -15.16 -9.63 7.63
N SER A 170 -15.64 -10.55 6.79
CA SER A 170 -15.03 -11.87 6.63
C SER A 170 -13.58 -11.70 6.20
N THR A 171 -12.66 -12.29 6.96
CA THR A 171 -11.22 -12.24 6.69
C THR A 171 -10.73 -13.40 5.82
N ALA A 172 -11.56 -14.43 5.62
CA ALA A 172 -11.25 -15.58 4.79
C ALA A 172 -11.41 -15.28 3.28
N PRO A 173 -10.68 -16.00 2.39
CA PRO A 173 -10.98 -16.01 0.97
C PRO A 173 -12.44 -16.41 0.69
N LEU A 174 -13.04 -15.86 -0.38
CA LEU A 174 -14.44 -16.15 -0.72
C LEU A 174 -14.66 -17.62 -1.12
N PHE A 175 -13.63 -18.27 -1.68
CA PHE A 175 -13.64 -19.68 -2.04
C PHE A 175 -12.61 -20.46 -1.21
N SER A 176 -13.01 -21.62 -0.68
CA SER A 176 -12.11 -22.48 0.08
C SER A 176 -10.95 -22.99 -0.79
N GLY A 177 -9.73 -22.97 -0.26
CA GLY A 177 -8.52 -23.37 -0.99
C GLY A 177 -8.03 -22.37 -2.05
N ASP A 178 -8.64 -21.20 -2.17
CA ASP A 178 -8.21 -20.13 -3.08
C ASP A 178 -7.13 -19.25 -2.44
N ALA A 179 -6.13 -18.86 -3.23
CA ALA A 179 -5.07 -17.96 -2.79
C ALA A 179 -4.38 -17.25 -3.98
N SER A 180 -4.04 -15.98 -3.79
CA SER A 180 -3.19 -15.22 -4.71
C SER A 180 -1.85 -14.88 -4.07
N ALA A 181 -0.78 -14.92 -4.86
CA ALA A 181 0.51 -14.37 -4.48
C ALA A 181 0.95 -13.27 -5.47
N PHE A 182 1.44 -12.15 -4.94
CA PHE A 182 2.12 -11.15 -5.73
C PHE A 182 3.50 -11.67 -6.15
N VAL A 183 3.86 -11.53 -7.43
CA VAL A 183 5.19 -11.90 -7.93
C VAL A 183 6.08 -10.67 -8.03
N GLY A 184 5.56 -9.58 -8.60
CA GLY A 184 6.32 -8.34 -8.75
C GLY A 184 5.69 -7.35 -9.73
N ASP A 185 6.24 -6.15 -9.73
CA ASP A 185 5.99 -5.13 -10.73
C ASP A 185 6.72 -5.48 -12.03
N VAL A 186 6.00 -5.48 -13.15
CA VAL A 186 6.56 -5.72 -14.49
C VAL A 186 6.89 -4.40 -15.18
N THR A 187 6.06 -3.37 -14.97
CA THR A 187 6.32 -2.01 -15.43
C THR A 187 6.08 -1.01 -14.30
N ILE A 188 6.64 0.20 -14.46
CA ILE A 188 6.47 1.36 -13.58
C ILE A 188 6.70 1.01 -12.09
N PRO A 189 7.97 0.83 -11.66
CA PRO A 189 8.31 0.64 -10.25
C PRO A 189 7.76 1.78 -9.38
N ASP A 190 7.49 1.49 -8.11
CA ASP A 190 6.98 2.50 -7.19
C ASP A 190 7.95 3.68 -7.03
N GLY A 191 7.38 4.88 -7.08
CA GLY A 191 8.12 6.13 -7.02
C GLY A 191 8.63 6.63 -8.37
N THR A 192 8.35 5.93 -9.49
CA THR A 192 8.66 6.40 -10.85
C THR A 192 8.18 7.85 -11.06
N VAL A 193 9.02 8.70 -11.63
CA VAL A 193 8.67 10.09 -11.97
C VAL A 193 7.95 10.11 -13.32
N VAL A 194 6.82 10.80 -13.39
CA VAL A 194 6.00 10.99 -14.60
C VAL A 194 5.60 12.46 -14.72
N ARG A 195 5.35 12.95 -15.93
CA ARG A 195 4.83 14.31 -16.15
C ARG A 195 3.33 14.40 -15.92
N THR A 196 2.82 15.60 -15.66
CA THR A 196 1.38 15.87 -15.59
C THR A 196 0.69 15.44 -16.88
N GLY A 197 -0.47 14.78 -16.78
CA GLY A 197 -1.20 14.24 -17.94
C GLY A 197 -0.54 13.05 -18.65
N GLN A 198 0.67 12.61 -18.26
CA GLN A 198 1.36 11.51 -18.92
C GLN A 198 0.56 10.21 -18.83
N ARG A 199 0.41 9.54 -19.98
CA ARG A 199 -0.21 8.21 -20.10
C ARG A 199 0.86 7.12 -19.99
N PHE A 200 0.57 6.06 -19.25
CA PHE A 200 1.44 4.88 -19.12
C PHE A 200 0.62 3.62 -18.86
N ILE A 201 1.24 2.45 -19.06
CA ILE A 201 0.66 1.15 -18.70
C ILE A 201 1.37 0.63 -17.46
N LYS A 202 0.61 0.42 -16.38
CA LYS A 202 1.09 -0.29 -15.18
C LYS A 202 0.78 -1.77 -15.33
N THR A 203 1.79 -2.62 -15.17
CA THR A 203 1.64 -4.08 -15.24
C THR A 203 2.24 -4.71 -13.99
N TRP A 204 1.49 -5.64 -13.39
CA TRP A 204 1.96 -6.54 -12.32
C TRP A 204 1.94 -7.99 -12.80
N GLU A 205 2.79 -8.82 -12.22
CA GLU A 205 2.70 -10.28 -12.33
C GLU A 205 2.16 -10.86 -11.01
N LEU A 206 1.09 -11.64 -11.11
CA LEU A 206 0.46 -12.37 -10.00
C LEU A 206 0.56 -13.87 -10.26
N LYS A 207 0.48 -14.67 -9.20
CA LYS A 207 0.42 -16.14 -9.26
C LYS A 207 -0.86 -16.63 -8.58
N ASN A 208 -1.55 -17.58 -9.22
CA ASN A 208 -2.51 -18.41 -8.53
C ASN A 208 -1.77 -19.37 -7.60
N ALA A 209 -1.88 -19.13 -6.29
CA ALA A 209 -1.21 -19.89 -5.24
C ALA A 209 -2.14 -20.91 -4.56
N GLY A 210 -3.42 -20.92 -4.92
CA GLY A 210 -4.43 -21.84 -4.41
C GLY A 210 -4.66 -23.05 -5.32
N ALA A 211 -5.68 -23.82 -4.95
CA ALA A 211 -6.19 -24.97 -5.72
C ALA A 211 -7.38 -24.60 -6.63
N VAL A 212 -7.98 -23.43 -6.45
CA VAL A 212 -9.15 -22.97 -7.24
C VAL A 212 -8.69 -22.35 -8.56
N HIS A 213 -9.23 -22.80 -9.69
CA HIS A 213 -8.96 -22.17 -10.99
C HIS A 213 -9.56 -20.76 -11.04
N TRP A 214 -8.81 -19.78 -11.54
CA TRP A 214 -9.31 -18.42 -11.69
C TRP A 214 -10.10 -18.31 -12.99
N HIS A 215 -11.38 -18.01 -12.89
CA HIS A 215 -12.29 -17.65 -13.98
C HIS A 215 -13.14 -16.45 -13.57
N GLY A 216 -13.49 -15.57 -14.52
CA GLY A 216 -14.40 -14.45 -14.26
C GLY A 216 -13.92 -13.46 -13.18
N ARG A 217 -12.60 -13.30 -13.06
CA ARG A 217 -11.96 -12.46 -12.02
C ARG A 217 -11.50 -11.13 -12.58
N PHE A 218 -11.43 -10.14 -11.69
CA PHE A 218 -11.06 -8.79 -12.04
C PHE A 218 -10.16 -8.19 -10.96
N LEU A 219 -9.28 -7.26 -11.35
CA LEU A 219 -8.78 -6.25 -10.40
C LEU A 219 -9.75 -5.07 -10.43
N GLN A 220 -10.23 -4.65 -9.26
CA GLN A 220 -11.06 -3.47 -9.08
C GLN A 220 -10.34 -2.48 -8.15
N ARG A 221 -10.42 -1.19 -8.47
CA ARG A 221 -9.76 -0.12 -7.71
C ARG A 221 -10.27 -0.13 -6.26
N ALA A 222 -9.35 -0.29 -5.33
CA ALA A 222 -9.60 -0.47 -3.90
C ALA A 222 -9.59 0.90 -3.21
N ALA A 223 -10.76 1.53 -3.19
CA ALA A 223 -11.00 2.82 -2.57
C ALA A 223 -10.99 2.76 -1.02
N LEU A 224 -9.86 3.06 -0.38
CA LEU A 224 -9.78 3.31 1.07
C LEU A 224 -8.75 4.41 1.42
N PRO A 225 -9.19 5.67 1.65
CA PRO A 225 -10.50 6.20 1.24
C PRO A 225 -10.63 6.25 -0.29
N ALA A 226 -11.85 6.45 -0.80
CA ALA A 226 -12.06 6.75 -2.21
C ALA A 226 -11.39 8.08 -2.55
N ASP A 227 -10.43 8.09 -3.47
CA ASP A 227 -9.87 9.34 -3.95
C ASP A 227 -10.72 9.93 -5.10
N ASN A 228 -10.81 11.25 -5.07
CA ASN A 228 -11.52 12.08 -6.03
C ASN A 228 -10.54 12.90 -6.90
N GLY A 229 -9.28 12.45 -7.11
CA GLY A 229 -8.26 13.29 -7.76
C GLY A 229 -6.86 12.70 -8.06
N THR A 230 -6.63 11.39 -7.96
CA THR A 230 -5.35 10.76 -8.36
C THR A 230 -5.35 10.40 -9.86
N CYS A 231 -4.50 9.44 -10.28
CA CYS A 231 -4.41 9.05 -11.68
C CYS A 231 -5.72 8.42 -12.19
N LEU A 232 -6.13 8.85 -13.38
CA LEU A 232 -7.26 8.27 -14.07
C LEU A 232 -6.94 6.84 -14.51
N THR A 233 -7.79 5.91 -14.13
CA THR A 233 -7.71 4.48 -14.41
C THR A 233 -9.12 3.93 -14.65
N PRO A 234 -9.29 2.80 -15.37
CA PRO A 234 -10.55 2.05 -15.37
C PRO A 234 -10.95 1.68 -13.93
N ALA A 235 -12.25 1.61 -13.62
CA ALA A 235 -12.67 1.17 -12.28
C ALA A 235 -12.34 -0.32 -12.02
N LYS A 236 -12.33 -1.13 -13.08
CA LYS A 236 -12.23 -2.59 -13.07
C LYS A 236 -11.52 -3.07 -14.34
N VAL A 237 -10.61 -4.04 -14.24
CA VAL A 237 -9.94 -4.69 -15.38
C VAL A 237 -10.00 -6.22 -15.24
N PRO A 238 -10.21 -6.98 -16.32
CA PRO A 238 -10.28 -8.44 -16.26
C PRO A 238 -8.91 -9.05 -15.95
N ILE A 239 -8.94 -10.17 -15.24
CA ILE A 239 -7.79 -11.06 -15.04
C ILE A 239 -7.99 -12.26 -15.96
N PRO A 240 -7.04 -12.56 -16.87
CA PRO A 240 -7.09 -13.77 -17.69
C PRO A 240 -7.25 -15.04 -16.84
N ASP A 241 -7.94 -16.03 -17.41
CA ASP A 241 -8.13 -17.33 -16.75
C ASP A 241 -6.79 -17.96 -16.36
N THR A 242 -6.65 -18.34 -15.09
CA THR A 242 -5.34 -18.69 -14.49
C THR A 242 -5.48 -19.93 -13.59
N GLY A 243 -4.91 -21.05 -14.05
CA GLY A 243 -4.94 -22.31 -13.31
C GLY A 243 -4.04 -22.34 -12.07
N PRO A 244 -4.26 -23.30 -11.15
CA PRO A 244 -3.44 -23.50 -9.96
C PRO A 244 -1.94 -23.53 -10.27
N GLY A 245 -1.15 -22.74 -9.55
CA GLY A 245 0.29 -22.62 -9.75
C GLY A 245 0.73 -21.71 -10.90
N ALA A 246 -0.15 -21.36 -11.84
CA ALA A 246 0.17 -20.52 -12.99
C ALA A 246 0.35 -19.04 -12.61
N ARG A 247 0.97 -18.28 -13.53
CA ARG A 247 1.20 -16.84 -13.40
C ARG A 247 0.43 -16.07 -14.47
N VAL A 248 0.04 -14.86 -14.14
CA VAL A 248 -0.70 -13.96 -15.02
C VAL A 248 -0.18 -12.54 -14.90
N ARG A 249 -0.08 -11.85 -16.03
CA ARG A 249 0.24 -10.41 -16.08
C ARG A 249 -1.04 -9.61 -16.26
N ILE A 250 -1.24 -8.61 -15.43
CA ILE A 250 -2.44 -7.78 -15.42
C ILE A 250 -2.00 -6.34 -15.65
N SER A 251 -2.54 -5.73 -16.70
CA SER A 251 -2.18 -4.39 -17.17
C SER A 251 -3.33 -3.41 -16.98
N VAL A 252 -3.01 -2.23 -16.48
CA VAL A 252 -3.93 -1.10 -16.28
C VAL A 252 -3.40 0.10 -17.06
N PRO A 253 -4.21 0.72 -17.95
CA PRO A 253 -3.88 2.02 -18.50
C PRO A 253 -4.10 3.11 -17.45
N VAL A 254 -3.11 3.99 -17.31
CA VAL A 254 -3.07 5.06 -16.30
C VAL A 254 -2.83 6.39 -17.01
N THR A 255 -3.51 7.45 -16.57
CA THR A 255 -3.19 8.84 -16.93
C THR A 255 -2.87 9.63 -15.67
N ALA A 256 -1.69 10.23 -15.59
CA ALA A 256 -1.30 11.07 -14.47
C ALA A 256 -2.21 12.32 -14.36
N PRO A 257 -2.50 12.82 -13.14
CA PRO A 257 -3.25 14.06 -12.96
C PRO A 257 -2.57 15.27 -13.60
N ALA A 258 -3.33 16.35 -13.79
CA ALA A 258 -2.81 17.64 -14.28
C ALA A 258 -2.06 18.44 -13.19
N ALA A 259 -2.21 18.07 -11.92
CA ALA A 259 -1.49 18.67 -10.80
C ALA A 259 -0.28 17.80 -10.41
N PRO A 260 0.90 18.40 -10.14
CA PRO A 260 2.03 17.69 -9.54
C PRO A 260 1.70 17.14 -8.15
N GLY A 261 2.27 15.99 -7.80
CA GLY A 261 2.01 15.30 -6.53
C GLY A 261 2.31 13.81 -6.56
N SER A 262 2.06 13.12 -5.45
CA SER A 262 2.11 11.65 -5.41
C SER A 262 0.77 11.09 -5.88
N CYS A 263 0.76 10.33 -6.97
CA CYS A 263 -0.41 9.53 -7.36
C CYS A 263 -0.23 8.09 -6.84
N TRP A 264 -1.21 7.61 -6.09
CA TRP A 264 -1.26 6.26 -5.53
C TRP A 264 -2.60 5.60 -5.87
N VAL A 265 -2.58 4.38 -6.40
CA VAL A 265 -3.81 3.62 -6.69
C VAL A 265 -3.63 2.16 -6.28
N ALA A 266 -4.49 1.69 -5.38
CA ALA A 266 -4.57 0.30 -4.94
C ALA A 266 -5.70 -0.48 -5.63
N TRP A 267 -5.56 -1.81 -5.66
CA TRP A 267 -6.44 -2.73 -6.36
C TRP A 267 -6.66 -4.01 -5.55
N LYS A 268 -7.90 -4.49 -5.54
CA LYS A 268 -8.32 -5.76 -4.93
C LYS A 268 -8.83 -6.70 -6.00
N MET A 269 -8.62 -8.00 -5.81
CA MET A 269 -9.24 -9.01 -6.67
C MET A 269 -10.71 -9.20 -6.30
N VAL A 270 -11.58 -9.15 -7.29
CA VAL A 270 -13.04 -9.32 -7.17
C VAL A 270 -13.57 -10.28 -8.24
N ASP A 271 -14.79 -10.77 -8.04
CA ASP A 271 -15.59 -11.47 -9.05
C ASP A 271 -16.34 -10.51 -10.00
N GLY A 272 -17.25 -11.05 -10.82
CA GLY A 272 -18.14 -10.29 -11.70
C GLY A 272 -18.96 -9.25 -10.95
N GLU A 273 -19.50 -9.62 -9.78
CA GLU A 273 -20.36 -8.79 -8.93
C GLU A 273 -19.60 -7.73 -8.11
N GLY A 274 -18.26 -7.83 -8.03
CA GLY A 274 -17.42 -6.90 -7.27
C GLY A 274 -17.17 -7.31 -5.81
N ARG A 275 -17.55 -8.53 -5.41
CA ARG A 275 -17.23 -9.07 -4.08
C ARG A 275 -15.74 -9.36 -4.00
N GLN A 276 -15.09 -8.95 -2.90
CA GLN A 276 -13.66 -9.19 -2.72
C GLN A 276 -13.38 -10.68 -2.52
N LEU A 277 -12.53 -11.24 -3.38
CA LEU A 277 -12.13 -12.65 -3.30
C LEU A 277 -11.13 -12.90 -2.17
N PHE A 278 -10.32 -11.89 -1.83
CA PHE A 278 -9.33 -11.94 -0.75
C PHE A 278 -9.43 -10.67 0.14
N PRO A 279 -10.39 -10.62 1.08
CA PRO A 279 -10.61 -9.45 1.93
C PRO A 279 -9.40 -9.09 2.82
N SER A 280 -8.71 -10.09 3.37
CA SER A 280 -7.52 -9.89 4.23
C SER A 280 -6.20 -9.71 3.48
N ALA A 281 -6.11 -10.12 2.21
CA ALA A 281 -4.87 -10.00 1.43
C ALA A 281 -4.52 -8.52 1.17
N ARG A 282 -3.23 -8.18 1.20
CA ARG A 282 -2.78 -6.82 0.84
C ARG A 282 -3.16 -6.52 -0.62
N PRO A 283 -3.63 -5.30 -0.95
CA PRO A 283 -3.89 -4.93 -2.34
C PRO A 283 -2.59 -4.88 -3.15
N VAL A 284 -2.67 -5.09 -4.46
CA VAL A 284 -1.60 -4.66 -5.38
C VAL A 284 -1.80 -3.17 -5.66
N TYR A 285 -0.73 -2.41 -5.82
CA TYR A 285 -0.80 -0.96 -5.98
C TYR A 285 0.31 -0.44 -6.88
N PHE A 286 0.23 0.84 -7.24
CA PHE A 286 1.37 1.58 -7.78
C PHE A 286 1.46 2.96 -7.13
N VAL A 287 2.67 3.50 -7.05
CA VAL A 287 2.94 4.92 -6.72
C VAL A 287 3.74 5.57 -7.84
N VAL A 288 3.30 6.72 -8.33
CA VAL A 288 4.09 7.57 -9.23
C VAL A 288 4.19 9.00 -8.70
N ASN A 289 5.31 9.64 -9.00
CA ASN A 289 5.59 11.02 -8.63
C ASN A 289 5.37 11.92 -9.84
N VAL A 290 4.27 12.66 -9.82
CA VAL A 290 3.86 13.57 -10.89
C VAL A 290 4.61 14.88 -10.74
N VAL A 291 5.40 15.24 -11.74
CA VAL A 291 6.07 16.53 -11.90
C VAL A 291 5.47 17.28 -13.10
N ARG A 292 5.77 18.57 -13.24
CA ARG A 292 5.42 19.31 -14.47
C ARG A 292 6.25 18.78 -15.65
#